data_AF-A0A821SM65-F1
#
_entry.id   AF-A0A821SM65-F1
#
_cell.length_a   1.000
_cell.length_b   1.000
_cell.length_c   1.000
_cell.angle_alpha   90.00
_cell.angle_beta   90.00
_cell.angle_gamma   90.00
#
_symmetry.space_group_name_H-M   'P 1'
#
loop_
_entity.id
_entity.type
_entity.pdbx_description
1 polymer ?
#
loop_
_entity_poly.entity_id
_entity_poly.type
_entity_poly.pdbx_seq_one_letter_code
_entity_poly.pdbx_strand_id
1 'polypeptide(L)'
;MTDTQNDTKTPDKEVLDDETLEKLAVEELIREAVQGAARAEIVGPSGWVKAPQQKTNKRFLVNTLRNAVSSNKYNTARNKNRHSYHKYPKQDQKLETTIKKDKIKRKY
;
A
#
# COMPACT_ATOMS: atom_id res chain seq x y z
N MET A 1 22.23 58.47 2.31
CA MET A 1 21.36 57.30 2.09
C MET A 1 22.27 56.10 1.96
N THR A 2 22.01 55.05 2.72
CA THR A 2 22.94 53.96 3.04
C THR A 2 23.10 52.95 1.92
N ASP A 3 24.32 52.81 1.40
CA ASP A 3 24.70 51.70 0.52
C ASP A 3 24.73 50.41 1.35
N THR A 4 23.77 49.52 1.09
CA THR A 4 23.71 48.21 1.73
C THR A 4 24.56 47.25 0.91
N GLN A 5 25.79 46.98 1.37
CA GLN A 5 26.62 45.90 0.84
C GLN A 5 25.93 44.57 1.17
N ASN A 6 25.41 43.90 0.13
CA ASN A 6 24.91 42.53 0.23
C ASN A 6 26.09 41.58 0.03
N ASP A 7 26.75 41.23 1.12
CA ASP A 7 27.74 40.16 1.14
C ASP A 7 27.03 38.81 1.01
N THR A 8 26.76 38.38 -0.22
CA THR A 8 26.47 36.97 -0.49
C THR A 8 27.76 36.17 -0.31
N LYS A 9 28.06 35.84 0.96
CA LYS A 9 29.10 34.88 1.33
C LYS A 9 28.66 33.51 0.81
N THR A 10 28.97 33.23 -0.45
CA THR A 10 29.00 31.87 -0.98
C THR A 10 29.94 31.10 -0.05
N PRO A 11 29.48 30.06 0.67
CA PRO A 11 30.37 29.30 1.53
C PRO A 11 31.45 28.71 0.63
N ASP A 12 32.70 29.02 0.98
CA ASP A 12 33.89 28.59 0.25
C ASP A 12 33.77 27.10 -0.03
N LYS A 13 33.65 26.76 -1.32
CA LYS A 13 33.61 25.37 -1.77
C LYS A 13 35.02 24.84 -1.54
N GLU A 14 35.27 24.30 -0.35
CA GLU A 14 36.50 23.57 -0.06
C GLU A 14 36.65 22.52 -1.15
N VAL A 15 37.65 22.70 -2.00
CA VAL A 15 38.02 21.74 -3.03
C VAL A 15 38.68 20.60 -2.26
N LEU A 16 37.86 19.64 -1.85
CA LEU A 16 38.30 18.38 -1.29
C LEU A 16 39.21 17.69 -2.32
N ASP A 17 40.28 17.09 -1.82
CA ASP A 17 41.23 16.33 -2.64
C ASP A 17 40.49 15.22 -3.41
N ASP A 18 40.88 14.96 -4.65
CA ASP A 18 40.17 14.06 -5.56
C ASP A 18 40.02 12.65 -4.94
N GLU A 19 41.03 12.19 -4.20
CA GLU A 19 41.00 10.91 -3.49
C GLU A 19 39.92 10.88 -2.38
N THR A 20 39.71 12.00 -1.69
CA THR A 20 38.68 12.11 -0.66
C THR A 20 37.28 12.16 -1.28
N LEU A 21 37.14 12.79 -2.45
CA LEU A 21 35.90 12.84 -3.20
C LEU A 21 35.48 11.45 -3.67
N GLU A 22 36.43 10.66 -4.17
CA GLU A 22 36.18 9.27 -4.59
C GLU A 22 35.72 8.39 -3.42
N LYS A 23 36.36 8.50 -2.25
CA LYS A 23 35.96 7.75 -1.05
C LYS A 23 34.52 8.08 -0.64
N LEU A 24 34.15 9.35 -0.64
CA LEU A 24 32.79 9.80 -0.32
C LEU A 24 31.77 9.29 -1.35
N ALA A 25 32.13 9.31 -2.64
CA ALA A 25 31.26 8.80 -3.70
C ALA A 25 31.01 7.28 -3.54
N VAL A 26 32.05 6.50 -3.23
CA VAL A 26 31.91 5.06 -2.99
C VAL A 26 31.04 4.78 -1.77
N GLU A 27 31.24 5.53 -0.68
CA GLU A 27 30.41 5.39 0.53
C GLU A 27 28.93 5.63 0.22
N GLU A 28 28.62 6.68 -0.56
CA GLU A 28 27.24 7.02 -0.88
C GLU A 28 26.58 5.98 -1.79
N LEU A 29 27.31 5.41 -2.76
CA LEU A 29 26.82 4.29 -3.58
C LEU A 29 26.45 3.07 -2.73
N ILE A 30 27.27 2.74 -1.73
CA ILE A 30 26.99 1.63 -0.82
C ILE A 30 25.76 1.94 0.03
N ARG A 31 25.64 3.16 0.57
CA ARG A 31 24.45 3.58 1.33
C ARG A 31 23.18 3.48 0.50
N GLU A 32 23.20 3.98 -0.74
CA GLU A 32 22.04 3.91 -1.62
C GLU A 32 21.67 2.46 -1.94
N ALA A 33 22.66 1.59 -2.21
CA ALA A 33 22.41 0.18 -2.45
C ALA A 33 21.74 -0.52 -1.25
N VAL A 34 22.18 -0.23 -0.03
CA VAL A 34 21.58 -0.76 1.21
C VAL A 34 20.13 -0.26 1.37
N GLN A 35 19.88 1.02 1.15
CA GLN A 35 18.52 1.57 1.20
C GLN A 35 17.61 0.98 0.12
N GLY A 36 18.15 0.78 -1.09
CA GLY A 36 17.47 0.13 -2.20
C GLY A 36 17.08 -1.30 -1.89
N ALA A 37 17.97 -2.07 -1.25
CA ALA A 37 17.69 -3.43 -0.80
C ALA A 37 16.57 -3.46 0.26
N ALA A 38 16.64 -2.60 1.28
CA ALA A 38 15.59 -2.51 2.30
C ALA A 38 14.22 -2.12 1.71
N ARG A 39 14.21 -1.18 0.75
CA ARG A 39 12.98 -0.80 0.03
C ARG A 39 12.42 -1.97 -0.78
N ALA A 40 13.28 -2.73 -1.45
CA ALA A 40 12.88 -3.89 -2.25
C ALA A 40 12.32 -5.01 -1.36
N GLU A 41 12.84 -5.19 -0.14
CA GLU A 41 12.28 -6.15 0.82
C GLU A 41 10.86 -5.77 1.26
N ILE A 42 10.62 -4.49 1.52
CA ILE A 42 9.31 -4.01 2.02
C ILE A 42 8.25 -3.97 0.89
N VAL A 43 8.59 -3.41 -0.26
CA VAL A 43 7.62 -3.04 -1.32
C VAL A 43 7.74 -3.94 -2.55
N GLY A 44 8.84 -4.68 -2.69
CA GLY A 44 9.12 -5.51 -3.85
C GLY A 44 9.37 -4.68 -5.13
N PRO A 45 9.25 -5.31 -6.32
CA PRO A 45 9.47 -4.65 -7.61
C PRO A 45 8.59 -3.41 -7.83
N SER A 46 7.41 -3.37 -7.19
CA SER A 46 6.49 -2.25 -7.29
C SER A 46 6.98 -0.97 -6.59
N GLY A 47 7.95 -1.08 -5.68
CA GLY A 47 8.51 0.06 -4.96
C GLY A 47 9.37 0.98 -5.83
N TRP A 48 9.82 0.49 -6.98
CA TRP A 48 10.64 1.25 -7.94
C TRP A 48 9.80 1.92 -9.03
N VAL A 49 8.60 1.42 -9.28
CA VAL A 49 7.66 2.02 -10.22
C VAL A 49 6.91 3.14 -9.50
N LYS A 50 7.11 4.39 -9.92
CA LYS A 50 6.23 5.49 -9.50
C LYS A 50 4.82 5.14 -9.99
N ALA A 51 3.95 4.70 -9.08
CA ALA A 51 2.56 4.45 -9.41
C ALA A 51 2.00 5.70 -10.10
N PRO A 52 1.21 5.58 -11.18
CA PRO A 52 0.53 6.72 -11.77
C PRO A 52 -0.48 7.25 -10.75
N GLN A 53 -0.02 8.12 -9.84
CA GLN A 53 -0.85 8.74 -8.83
C GLN A 53 -1.69 9.80 -9.54
N GLN A 54 -2.80 9.36 -10.12
CA GLN A 54 -3.95 10.21 -10.32
C GLN A 54 -4.21 10.92 -8.98
N LYS A 55 -4.28 12.26 -8.99
CA LYS A 55 -4.51 13.05 -7.77
C LYS A 55 -5.81 12.57 -7.13
N THR A 56 -5.71 11.73 -6.10
CA THR A 56 -6.88 11.19 -5.42
C THR A 56 -7.33 12.17 -4.33
N ASN A 57 -8.64 12.29 -4.12
CA ASN A 57 -9.16 13.13 -3.06
C ASN A 57 -8.78 12.55 -1.69
N LYS A 58 -7.98 13.29 -0.90
CA LYS A 58 -7.49 12.85 0.42
C LYS A 58 -8.63 12.45 1.36
N ARG A 59 -9.75 13.19 1.35
CA ARG A 59 -10.91 12.87 2.19
C ARG A 59 -11.54 11.54 1.78
N PHE A 60 -11.71 11.33 0.48
CA PHE A 60 -12.23 10.08 -0.05
C PHE A 60 -11.34 8.90 0.34
N LEU A 61 -10.03 9.01 0.14
CA LEU A 61 -9.08 7.94 0.49
C LEU A 61 -9.13 7.57 1.97
N VAL A 62 -9.08 8.56 2.87
CA VAL A 62 -9.12 8.33 4.31
C VAL A 62 -10.43 7.65 4.72
N ASN A 63 -11.56 8.10 4.18
CA ASN A 63 -12.86 7.49 4.49
C ASN A 63 -12.95 6.05 3.97
N THR A 64 -12.46 5.79 2.75
CA THR A 64 -12.43 4.46 2.15
C THR A 64 -11.57 3.50 2.98
N LEU A 65 -10.37 3.91 3.39
CA LEU A 65 -9.48 3.09 4.23
C LEU A 65 -10.11 2.79 5.59
N ARG A 66 -10.70 3.79 6.27
CA ARG A 66 -11.39 3.59 7.55
C ARG A 66 -12.55 2.61 7.44
N ASN A 67 -13.36 2.72 6.39
CA ASN A 67 -14.48 1.82 6.14
C ASN A 67 -14.03 0.41 5.79
N ALA A 68 -12.99 0.26 4.95
CA ALA A 68 -12.43 -1.04 4.59
C ALA A 68 -11.94 -1.79 5.85
N VAL A 69 -11.14 -1.13 6.71
CA VAL A 69 -10.64 -1.71 7.96
C VAL A 69 -11.79 -2.10 8.88
N SER A 70 -12.77 -1.22 9.09
CA SER A 70 -13.93 -1.51 9.93
C SER A 70 -14.76 -2.67 9.38
N SER A 71 -15.06 -2.68 8.08
CA SER A 71 -15.83 -3.73 7.42
C SER A 71 -15.16 -5.10 7.53
N ASN A 72 -13.83 -5.18 7.40
CA ASN A 72 -13.08 -6.42 7.59
C ASN A 72 -13.21 -6.96 9.02
N LYS A 73 -13.16 -6.08 10.04
CA LYS A 73 -13.40 -6.49 11.44
C LYS A 73 -14.81 -7.04 11.64
N TYR A 74 -15.82 -6.37 11.09
CA TYR A 74 -17.20 -6.86 11.16
C TYR A 74 -17.39 -8.20 10.43
N ASN A 75 -16.84 -8.36 9.22
CA ASN A 75 -16.94 -9.58 8.43
C ASN A 75 -16.22 -10.76 9.09
N THR A 76 -15.04 -10.55 9.67
CA THR A 76 -14.30 -11.59 10.39
C THR A 76 -15.03 -12.03 11.66
N ALA A 77 -15.58 -11.10 12.44
CA ALA A 77 -16.42 -11.42 13.61
C ALA A 77 -17.69 -12.19 13.20
N ARG A 78 -18.37 -11.74 12.13
CA ARG A 78 -19.56 -12.42 11.60
C ARG A 78 -19.25 -13.83 11.09
N ASN A 79 -18.13 -14.04 10.41
CA ASN A 79 -17.72 -15.37 9.94
C ASN A 79 -17.35 -16.31 11.09
N LYS A 80 -16.67 -15.81 12.14
CA LYS A 80 -16.43 -16.60 13.37
C LYS A 80 -17.74 -17.07 14.02
N ASN A 81 -18.73 -16.17 14.12
CA ASN A 81 -20.04 -16.51 14.66
C ASN A 81 -20.77 -17.53 13.76
N ARG A 82 -20.72 -17.38 12.43
CA ARG A 82 -21.31 -18.35 11.49
C ARG A 82 -20.69 -19.74 11.57
N HIS A 83 -19.37 -19.84 11.77
CA HIS A 83 -18.70 -21.13 11.95
C HIS A 83 -19.00 -21.77 13.32
N SER A 84 -19.25 -20.96 14.36
CA SER A 84 -19.66 -21.46 15.68
C SER A 84 -21.01 -22.18 15.63
N TYR A 85 -21.99 -21.64 14.91
CA TYR A 85 -23.32 -22.26 14.74
C TYR A 85 -23.33 -23.47 13.79
N HIS A 86 -22.26 -23.74 13.04
CA HIS A 86 -22.15 -24.90 12.14
C HIS A 86 -21.42 -26.10 12.77
N LYS A 87 -21.16 -26.06 14.09
CA LYS A 87 -20.45 -27.12 14.84
C LYS A 87 -21.39 -28.18 15.44
N TYR A 88 -22.59 -28.32 14.91
CA TYR A 88 -23.46 -29.48 15.19
C TYR A 88 -23.21 -30.54 14.10
N PRO A 89 -22.99 -31.82 14.45
CA PRO A 89 -22.90 -32.87 13.46
C PRO A 89 -24.23 -32.94 12.71
N LYS A 90 -24.20 -32.68 11.40
CA LYS A 90 -25.35 -32.91 10.53
C LYS A 90 -25.62 -34.41 10.54
N GLN A 91 -26.72 -34.83 11.15
CA GLN A 91 -27.33 -36.11 10.81
C GLN A 91 -27.69 -36.08 9.33
N ASP A 92 -27.35 -37.15 8.62
CA ASP A 92 -27.55 -37.35 7.19
C ASP A 92 -29.02 -37.18 6.79
N GLN A 93 -29.43 -35.96 6.48
CA GLN A 93 -30.68 -35.71 5.76
C GLN A 93 -30.38 -35.89 4.28
N LYS A 94 -30.86 -37.02 3.75
CA LYS A 94 -30.88 -37.36 2.33
C LYS A 94 -31.29 -36.14 1.49
N LEU A 95 -30.47 -35.84 0.48
CA LEU A 95 -30.75 -34.84 -0.54
C LEU A 95 -31.97 -35.28 -1.37
N GLU A 96 -33.16 -34.74 -1.10
CA GLU A 96 -34.20 -34.67 -2.12
C GLU A 96 -33.94 -33.47 -3.03
N THR A 97 -33.49 -33.74 -4.25
CA THR A 97 -33.27 -32.73 -5.29
C THR A 97 -34.60 -32.33 -5.93
N THR A 98 -35.40 -31.52 -5.22
CA THR A 98 -36.56 -30.87 -5.85
C THR A 98 -36.10 -29.64 -6.63
N ILE A 99 -35.50 -29.87 -7.80
CA ILE A 99 -35.28 -28.81 -8.80
C ILE A 99 -36.66 -28.36 -9.29
N LYS A 100 -37.22 -27.33 -8.66
CA LYS A 100 -38.38 -26.62 -9.20
C LYS A 100 -37.89 -25.77 -10.38
N LYS A 101 -38.06 -26.30 -11.59
CA LYS A 101 -37.87 -25.55 -12.84
C LYS A 101 -38.97 -24.50 -12.94
N ASP A 102 -38.63 -23.24 -12.74
CA ASP A 102 -39.52 -22.12 -13.05
C ASP A 102 -39.83 -22.11 -14.55
N LYS A 103 -41.08 -22.39 -14.90
CA LYS A 103 -41.59 -22.24 -16.27
C LYS A 103 -41.89 -20.75 -16.49
N ILE A 104 -41.01 -20.07 -17.21
CA ILE A 104 -41.24 -18.70 -17.71
C ILE A 104 -42.46 -18.74 -18.66
N LYS A 105 -43.59 -18.18 -18.22
CA LYS A 105 -44.75 -17.95 -19.10
C LYS A 105 -44.45 -16.77 -20.01
N ARG A 106 -44.12 -17.03 -21.28
CA ARG A 106 -44.21 -16.01 -22.34
C ARG A 106 -45.70 -15.76 -22.61
N LYS A 107 -46.16 -14.54 -22.39
CA LYS A 107 -47.45 -14.06 -22.90
C LYS A 107 -47.22 -13.55 -24.32
N TYR A 108 -48.05 -14.03 -25.25
CA TYR A 108 -48.26 -13.43 -26.56
C TYR A 108 -49.24 -12.26 -26.42
#